data_AF-A0ABC9CWE3-F1
#
_entry.id   AF-A0ABC9CWE3-F1
#
_cell.length_a   1.000
_cell.length_b   1.000
_cell.length_c   1.000
_cell.angle_alpha   90.00
_cell.angle_beta   90.00
_cell.angle_gamma   90.00
#
_symmetry.space_group_name_H-M   'P 1'
#
loop_
_entity.id
_entity.type
_entity.pdbx_description
1 polymer ?
#
loop_
_entity_poly.entity_id
_entity_poly.type
_entity_poly.pdbx_seq_one_letter_code
_entity_poly.pdbx_strand_id
1 'polypeptide(L)'
;MKGTIGWVDLWRGILFCDVLEENPKLRDMPLPLPGKGNWTHFLNFSEGCYRDITVNRCKDSIKYVEMEIVRPGNVTTAPEPRSFLEWLRSRECPSQSTCTIIPGHWKATTWSMPIPVASWDDWHRDCTTELHEIEVYSPRHHQLLHELMSSSDDNEKATEATFSLGCLQMAYPTLSIDDNVVYLLTKATSSTKMGVIAIDLKQKKLQGVAKLDSKTNTSFIHRYLACDCEIPKHLKTKGTCALLLLAVMSALVVIYLLVIHIKICLRSRIG
;
A
#
# COMPACT_ATOMS: atom_id res chain seq x y z
N MET A 1 16.61 10.89 -21.88
CA MET A 1 17.39 9.83 -21.21
C MET A 1 17.24 8.53 -21.97
N LYS A 2 18.14 8.22 -22.90
CA LYS A 2 18.23 6.88 -23.48
C LYS A 2 19.37 6.21 -22.70
N GLY A 3 19.08 5.30 -21.77
CA GLY A 3 20.12 4.59 -20.99
C GLY A 3 20.10 4.73 -19.47
N THR A 4 19.31 5.64 -18.90
CA THR A 4 19.29 5.83 -17.43
C THR A 4 18.48 4.74 -16.72
N ILE A 5 19.10 4.04 -15.79
CA ILE A 5 18.49 3.07 -14.87
C ILE A 5 18.48 3.66 -13.46
N GLY A 6 17.37 3.45 -12.73
CA GLY A 6 17.22 3.84 -11.33
C GLY A 6 16.97 2.63 -10.43
N TRP A 7 17.77 2.44 -9.38
CA TRP A 7 17.51 1.49 -8.29
C TRP A 7 16.89 2.23 -7.12
N VAL A 8 15.78 1.72 -6.58
CA VAL A 8 15.02 2.42 -5.54
C VAL A 8 15.16 1.70 -4.21
N ASP A 9 15.53 2.47 -3.19
CA ASP A 9 15.34 2.17 -1.78
C ASP A 9 14.30 3.18 -1.25
N LEU A 10 13.11 2.70 -0.90
CA LEU A 10 12.00 3.56 -0.49
C LEU A 10 12.21 4.23 0.88
N TRP A 11 13.20 3.83 1.69
CA TRP A 11 13.62 4.57 2.89
C TRP A 11 14.65 5.65 2.59
N ARG A 12 15.53 5.41 1.60
CA ARG A 12 16.72 6.23 1.38
C ARG A 12 16.64 7.12 0.14
N GLY A 13 16.37 6.55 -1.02
CA GLY A 13 16.68 7.22 -2.27
C GLY A 13 16.59 6.36 -3.52
N ILE A 14 16.94 7.00 -4.63
CA ILE A 14 17.10 6.40 -5.94
C ILE A 14 18.56 6.54 -6.34
N LEU A 15 19.20 5.43 -6.68
CA LEU A 15 20.51 5.44 -7.31
C LEU A 15 20.31 5.47 -8.83
N PHE A 16 20.77 6.51 -9.51
CA PHE A 16 20.75 6.59 -10.97
C PHE A 16 22.09 6.18 -11.57
N CYS A 17 22.05 5.53 -12.72
CA CYS A 17 23.20 5.27 -13.56
C CYS A 17 22.80 5.39 -15.03
N ASP A 18 23.53 6.17 -15.81
CA ASP A 18 23.42 6.08 -17.27
C ASP A 18 24.36 4.98 -17.77
N VAL A 19 23.78 3.84 -18.13
CA VAL A 19 24.58 2.67 -18.56
C VAL A 19 25.08 2.78 -19.98
N LEU A 20 24.70 3.83 -20.71
CA LEU A 20 25.17 4.08 -22.08
C LEU A 20 26.30 5.13 -22.12
N GLU A 21 26.66 5.73 -20.99
CA GLU A 21 27.85 6.59 -20.91
C GLU A 21 29.14 5.75 -21.00
N GLU A 22 30.17 6.30 -21.65
CA GLU A 22 31.49 5.66 -21.78
C GLU A 22 32.13 5.36 -20.41
N ASN A 23 31.86 6.22 -19.42
CA ASN A 23 32.27 6.04 -18.04
C ASN A 23 31.08 6.25 -17.10
N PRO A 24 30.27 5.20 -16.84
CA PRO A 24 28.99 5.32 -16.14
C PRO A 24 29.20 5.78 -14.69
N LYS A 25 28.53 6.87 -14.31
CA LYS A 25 28.57 7.41 -12.94
C LYS A 25 27.29 7.12 -12.20
N LEU A 26 27.45 6.65 -10.96
CA LEU A 26 26.35 6.54 -10.01
C LEU A 26 26.01 7.92 -9.44
N ARG A 27 24.73 8.29 -9.49
CA ARG A 27 24.19 9.52 -8.87
C ARG A 27 23.16 9.13 -7.84
N ASP A 28 23.42 9.45 -6.58
CA ASP A 28 22.45 9.26 -5.50
C ASP A 28 21.41 10.40 -5.53
N MET A 29 20.15 10.03 -5.46
CA MET A 29 19.01 10.94 -5.41
C MET A 29 18.11 10.55 -4.24
N PRO A 30 18.31 11.14 -3.07
CA PRO A 30 17.52 10.81 -1.88
C PRO A 30 16.04 11.17 -2.05
N LEU A 31 15.20 10.41 -1.36
CA LEU A 31 13.77 10.65 -1.29
C LEU A 31 13.45 11.74 -0.26
N PRO A 32 12.25 12.36 -0.32
CA PRO A 32 11.76 13.23 0.73
C PRO A 32 11.86 12.56 2.11
N LEU A 33 12.27 13.33 3.12
CA LEU A 33 12.43 12.82 4.47
C LEU A 33 11.12 12.25 5.03
N PRO A 34 11.17 11.15 5.80
CA PRO A 34 9.99 10.55 6.42
C PRO A 34 9.15 11.54 7.22
N GLY A 35 7.83 11.46 7.04
CA GLY A 35 6.86 12.11 7.91
C GLY A 35 6.98 11.66 9.36
N LYS A 36 6.59 12.53 10.30
CA LYS A 36 6.73 12.29 11.75
C LYS A 36 6.07 10.98 12.21
N GLY A 37 4.92 10.63 11.65
CA GLY A 37 4.20 9.39 11.96
C GLY A 37 4.96 8.11 11.57
N ASN A 38 5.97 8.20 10.70
CA ASN A 38 6.78 7.07 10.25
C ASN A 38 8.17 7.00 10.91
N TRP A 39 8.52 7.92 11.82
CA TRP A 39 9.86 7.94 12.44
C TRP A 39 10.21 6.65 13.18
N THR A 40 9.25 6.05 13.88
CA THR A 40 9.46 4.76 14.58
C THR A 40 9.57 3.57 13.62
N HIS A 41 9.04 3.72 12.41
CA HIS A 41 9.04 2.69 11.36
C HIS A 41 10.25 2.76 10.43
N PHE A 42 10.95 3.90 10.41
CA PHE A 42 12.13 4.14 9.59
C PHE A 42 13.17 3.04 9.78
N LEU A 43 13.50 2.32 8.71
CA LEU A 43 14.45 1.18 8.66
C LEU A 43 14.10 -0.02 9.56
N ASN A 44 12.98 0.03 10.29
CA ASN A 44 12.54 -1.04 11.20
C ASN A 44 11.41 -1.88 10.62
N PHE A 45 10.72 -1.40 9.58
CA PHE A 45 9.61 -2.07 8.92
C PHE A 45 9.76 -2.03 7.40
N SER A 46 9.07 -2.96 6.71
CA SER A 46 9.05 -3.02 5.24
C SER A 46 8.57 -1.71 4.63
N GLU A 47 9.38 -1.13 3.73
CA GLU A 47 9.15 0.18 3.11
C GLU A 47 7.81 0.21 2.35
N GLY A 48 7.54 -0.87 1.63
CA GLY A 48 6.40 -0.98 0.72
C GLY A 48 5.05 -0.86 1.42
N CYS A 49 4.97 -1.05 2.75
CA CYS A 49 3.73 -0.87 3.50
C CYS A 49 3.20 0.56 3.47
N TYR A 50 4.10 1.53 3.33
CA TYR A 50 3.81 2.95 3.52
C TYR A 50 4.19 3.80 2.31
N ARG A 51 4.98 3.27 1.38
CA ARG A 51 5.60 4.05 0.31
C ARG A 51 5.54 3.36 -1.02
N ASP A 52 5.40 4.16 -2.07
CA ASP A 52 5.58 3.71 -3.45
C ASP A 52 6.20 4.82 -4.28
N ILE A 53 6.83 4.42 -5.39
CA ILE A 53 7.39 5.33 -6.37
C ILE A 53 7.07 4.84 -7.78
N THR A 54 6.81 5.78 -8.68
CA THR A 54 6.59 5.46 -10.08
C THR A 54 7.09 6.58 -10.99
N VAL A 55 7.27 6.27 -12.26
CA VAL A 55 7.65 7.25 -13.28
C VAL A 55 6.40 7.59 -14.07
N ASN A 56 5.95 8.84 -13.98
CA ASN A 56 4.92 9.39 -14.84
C ASN A 56 5.49 9.69 -16.23
N ARG A 57 5.18 8.80 -17.18
CA ARG A 57 5.66 8.90 -18.56
C ARG A 57 5.04 10.07 -19.32
N CYS A 58 3.85 10.51 -18.94
CA CYS A 58 3.15 11.60 -19.64
C CYS A 58 3.64 12.98 -19.23
N LYS A 59 4.18 13.12 -18.01
CA LYS A 59 4.65 14.40 -17.45
C LYS A 59 6.16 14.49 -17.29
N ASP A 60 6.89 13.46 -17.75
CA ASP A 60 8.34 13.32 -17.53
C ASP A 60 8.70 13.62 -16.08
N SER A 61 8.05 12.93 -15.13
CA SER A 61 8.31 13.14 -13.71
C SER A 61 8.34 11.83 -12.94
N ILE A 62 9.09 11.79 -11.84
CA ILE A 62 9.04 10.73 -10.84
C ILE A 62 8.03 11.15 -9.79
N LYS A 63 7.07 10.27 -9.49
CA LYS A 63 6.09 10.44 -8.43
C LYS A 63 6.42 9.54 -7.26
N TYR A 64 6.29 10.08 -6.06
CA TYR A 64 6.50 9.37 -4.80
C TYR A 64 5.30 9.61 -3.88
N VAL A 65 4.91 8.59 -3.11
CA VAL A 65 3.87 8.69 -2.08
C VAL A 65 4.38 8.13 -0.77
N GLU A 66 4.00 8.78 0.32
CA GLU A 66 4.18 8.31 1.68
C GLU A 66 2.84 8.34 2.42
N MET A 67 2.55 7.26 3.14
CA MET A 67 1.39 7.12 3.99
C MET A 67 1.85 7.08 5.45
N GLU A 68 1.28 7.94 6.30
CA GLU A 68 1.35 7.84 7.76
C GLU A 68 0.06 7.16 8.23
N ILE A 69 0.13 5.93 8.75
CA ILE A 69 -1.04 5.06 8.99
C ILE A 69 -1.18 4.72 10.47
N VAL A 70 -2.35 5.03 11.03
CA VAL A 70 -2.79 4.56 12.34
C VAL A 70 -3.88 3.51 12.13
N ARG A 71 -3.57 2.26 12.48
CA ARG A 71 -4.48 1.13 12.27
C ARG A 71 -5.71 1.24 13.18
N PRO A 72 -6.90 0.80 12.72
CA PRO A 72 -8.05 0.62 13.60
C PRO A 72 -7.73 -0.34 14.74
N GLY A 73 -8.27 -0.05 15.91
CA GLY A 73 -8.12 -0.85 17.13
C GLY A 73 -9.44 -1.46 17.58
N ASN A 74 -9.38 -2.53 18.36
CA ASN A 74 -10.54 -3.12 19.00
C ASN A 74 -10.45 -2.88 20.50
N VAL A 75 -11.50 -2.29 21.08
CA VAL A 75 -11.67 -2.20 22.53
C VAL A 75 -12.75 -3.19 22.92
N THR A 76 -12.34 -4.20 23.69
CA THR A 76 -13.28 -5.11 24.34
C THR A 76 -13.63 -4.52 25.70
N THR A 77 -14.84 -3.99 25.83
CA THR A 77 -15.36 -3.57 27.13
C THR A 77 -16.18 -4.71 27.68
N ALA A 78 -15.61 -5.42 28.66
CA ALA A 78 -16.36 -6.31 29.51
C ALA A 78 -16.82 -5.51 30.74
N PRO A 79 -18.10 -5.60 31.15
CA PRO A 79 -18.50 -5.07 32.45
C PRO A 79 -17.66 -5.74 33.54
N GLU A 80 -17.13 -4.96 34.50
CA GLU A 80 -16.49 -5.54 35.67
C GLU A 80 -17.52 -6.39 36.41
N PRO A 81 -17.25 -7.70 36.61
CA PRO A 81 -18.22 -8.57 37.24
C PRO A 81 -18.38 -8.16 38.70
N ARG A 82 -19.62 -7.84 39.09
CA ARG A 82 -19.96 -7.36 40.43
C ARG A 82 -20.07 -8.49 41.45
N SER A 83 -19.99 -9.74 40.99
CA SER A 83 -20.01 -10.95 41.81
C SER A 83 -19.23 -12.10 41.19
N PHE A 84 -18.79 -13.05 42.00
CA PHE A 84 -18.10 -14.26 41.54
C PHE A 84 -18.95 -15.10 40.55
N LEU A 85 -20.27 -15.17 40.74
CA LEU A 85 -21.19 -15.90 39.84
C LEU A 85 -21.41 -15.18 38.50
N GLU A 86 -21.23 -13.87 38.45
CA GLU A 86 -21.24 -13.08 37.21
C GLU A 86 -19.92 -13.26 36.44
N TRP A 87 -18.80 -13.29 37.17
CA TRP A 87 -17.48 -13.62 36.61
C TRP A 87 -17.42 -15.05 36.05
N LEU A 88 -18.00 -16.04 36.74
CA LEU A 88 -18.03 -17.42 36.26
C LEU A 88 -18.90 -17.54 34.99
N ARG A 89 -20.07 -16.89 34.98
CA ARG A 89 -20.98 -16.86 33.82
C ARG A 89 -20.38 -16.15 32.61
N SER A 90 -19.59 -15.09 32.80
CA SER A 90 -18.92 -14.41 31.68
C SER A 90 -17.82 -15.27 31.02
N ARG A 91 -17.23 -16.22 31.76
CA ARG A 91 -16.32 -17.23 31.19
C ARG A 91 -17.05 -18.32 30.42
N GLU A 92 -18.22 -18.72 30.89
CA GLU A 92 -19.03 -19.79 30.28
C GLU A 92 -19.85 -19.28 29.08
N CYS A 93 -20.25 -18.00 29.07
CA CYS A 93 -21.01 -17.34 28.02
C CYS A 93 -20.39 -15.97 27.70
N PRO A 94 -19.44 -15.87 26.74
CA PRO A 94 -18.78 -14.61 26.38
C PRO A 94 -19.68 -13.55 25.70
N SER A 95 -21.00 -13.79 25.63
CA SER A 95 -21.99 -12.98 24.90
C SER A 95 -22.20 -11.56 25.43
N GLN A 96 -21.64 -11.20 26.58
CA GLN A 96 -21.77 -9.86 27.17
C GLN A 96 -20.59 -8.92 26.86
N SER A 97 -19.55 -9.42 26.20
CA SER A 97 -18.44 -8.56 25.78
C SER A 97 -18.84 -7.74 24.55
N THR A 98 -18.86 -6.41 24.70
CA THR A 98 -19.05 -5.52 23.55
C THR A 98 -17.68 -5.19 22.97
N CYS A 99 -17.49 -5.51 21.69
CA CYS A 99 -16.30 -5.13 20.94
C CYS A 99 -16.62 -3.84 20.19
N THR A 100 -15.96 -2.74 20.56
CA THR A 100 -16.07 -1.47 19.85
C THR A 100 -14.82 -1.27 19.00
N ILE A 101 -15.02 -0.94 17.73
CA ILE A 101 -13.93 -0.63 16.79
C ILE A 101 -13.60 0.86 16.94
N ILE A 102 -12.36 1.17 17.30
CA ILE A 102 -11.80 2.52 17.18
C ILE A 102 -11.35 2.70 15.73
N PRO A 103 -11.96 3.63 14.97
CA PRO A 103 -11.53 3.89 13.59
C PRO A 103 -10.07 4.34 13.55
N GLY A 104 -9.33 3.76 12.61
CA GLY A 104 -8.01 4.23 12.23
C GLY A 104 -8.08 5.51 11.41
N HIS A 105 -6.92 6.08 11.14
CA HIS A 105 -6.77 7.21 10.24
C HIS A 105 -5.46 7.08 9.47
N TRP A 106 -5.37 7.79 8.35
CA TRP A 106 -4.13 7.91 7.62
C TRP A 106 -4.02 9.28 6.96
N LYS A 107 -2.79 9.64 6.64
CA LYS A 107 -2.45 10.82 5.85
C LYS A 107 -1.52 10.39 4.72
N ALA A 108 -1.90 10.71 3.49
CA ALA A 108 -1.10 10.49 2.30
C ALA A 108 -0.44 11.80 1.90
N THR A 109 0.85 11.78 1.63
CA THR A 109 1.56 12.90 1.01
C THR A 109 2.18 12.42 -0.29
N THR A 110 2.06 13.22 -1.34
CA THR A 110 2.66 12.94 -2.65
C THR A 110 3.68 13.99 -3.02
N TRP A 111 4.70 13.56 -3.75
CA TRP A 111 5.76 14.41 -4.27
C TRP A 111 6.04 14.08 -5.73
N SER A 112 6.46 15.09 -6.46
CA SER A 112 6.95 14.98 -7.83
C SER A 112 8.37 15.51 -7.95
N MET A 113 9.12 14.91 -8.86
CA MET A 113 10.48 15.28 -9.25
C MET A 113 10.54 15.32 -10.78
N PRO A 114 10.88 16.45 -11.40
CA PRO A 114 10.98 16.54 -12.86
C PRO A 114 12.12 15.67 -13.42
N ILE A 115 11.96 15.21 -14.66
CA ILE A 115 12.97 14.53 -15.45
C ILE A 115 13.36 15.47 -16.62
N PRO A 116 14.65 15.69 -16.89
CA PRO A 116 15.83 15.07 -16.26
C PRO A 116 16.05 15.54 -14.82
N VAL A 117 16.44 14.59 -13.96
CA VAL A 117 16.74 14.85 -12.55
C VAL A 117 18.04 15.65 -12.43
N ALA A 118 17.95 16.86 -11.86
CA ALA A 118 19.06 17.78 -11.70
C ALA A 118 19.55 17.90 -10.25
N SER A 119 18.65 18.18 -9.30
CA SER A 119 18.97 18.35 -7.88
C SER A 119 18.03 17.58 -6.96
N TRP A 120 18.45 17.33 -5.71
CA TRP A 120 17.55 16.92 -4.63
C TRP A 120 16.40 17.92 -4.50
N ASP A 121 16.73 19.21 -4.48
CA ASP A 121 15.81 20.29 -4.14
C ASP A 121 14.63 20.43 -5.11
N ASP A 122 14.67 19.73 -6.24
CA ASP A 122 13.60 19.70 -7.24
C ASP A 122 12.38 18.85 -6.81
N TRP A 123 12.53 18.05 -5.72
CA TRP A 123 11.40 17.39 -5.07
C TRP A 123 10.43 18.44 -4.55
N HIS A 124 9.23 18.48 -5.11
CA HIS A 124 8.15 19.32 -4.64
C HIS A 124 6.97 18.47 -4.19
N ARG A 125 6.29 18.94 -3.15
CA ARG A 125 5.10 18.30 -2.61
C ARG A 125 3.91 18.67 -3.49
N ASP A 126 3.20 17.67 -3.99
CA ASP A 126 2.04 17.85 -4.87
C ASP A 126 0.75 18.04 -4.06
N CYS A 127 0.45 17.10 -3.17
CA CYS A 127 -0.69 17.21 -2.26
C CYS A 127 -0.51 16.41 -0.98
N THR A 128 -1.27 16.80 0.05
CA THR A 128 -1.45 16.05 1.29
C THR A 128 -2.95 15.84 1.49
N THR A 129 -3.35 14.60 1.75
CA THR A 129 -4.76 14.21 1.88
C THR A 129 -4.93 13.33 3.10
N GLU A 130 -5.92 13.64 3.92
CA GLU A 130 -6.27 12.86 5.10
C GLU A 130 -7.52 12.01 4.86
N LEU A 131 -7.62 10.89 5.58
CA LEU A 131 -8.72 9.95 5.40
C LEU A 131 -10.11 10.58 5.55
N HIS A 132 -10.27 11.52 6.49
CA HIS A 132 -11.54 12.18 6.77
C HIS A 132 -11.99 13.13 5.65
N GLU A 133 -11.07 13.53 4.76
CA GLU A 133 -11.36 14.38 3.62
C GLU A 133 -11.83 13.58 2.40
N ILE A 134 -11.77 12.24 2.45
CA ILE A 134 -12.13 11.39 1.33
C ILE A 134 -13.65 11.24 1.22
N GLU A 135 -14.17 11.68 0.08
CA GLU A 135 -15.59 11.60 -0.23
C GLU A 135 -15.95 10.32 -0.99
N VAL A 136 -17.01 9.65 -0.54
CA VAL A 136 -17.59 8.48 -1.19
C VAL A 136 -18.91 8.89 -1.84
N TYR A 137 -18.92 9.03 -3.16
CA TYR A 137 -20.12 9.48 -3.88
C TYR A 137 -20.98 8.33 -4.43
N SER A 138 -20.35 7.25 -4.86
CA SER A 138 -21.03 6.17 -5.57
C SER A 138 -21.76 5.23 -4.60
N PRO A 139 -23.08 4.99 -4.77
CA PRO A 139 -23.80 3.99 -4.00
C PRO A 139 -23.19 2.59 -4.15
N ARG A 140 -22.63 2.28 -5.33
CA ARG A 140 -21.94 1.02 -5.60
C ARG A 140 -20.66 0.87 -4.76
N HIS A 141 -19.92 1.97 -4.54
CA HIS A 141 -18.74 1.92 -3.67
C HIS A 141 -19.14 1.67 -2.21
N HIS A 142 -20.21 2.31 -1.72
CA HIS A 142 -20.74 2.02 -0.39
C HIS A 142 -21.15 0.55 -0.24
N GLN A 143 -21.83 -0.01 -1.24
CA GLN A 143 -22.24 -1.41 -1.23
C GLN A 143 -21.03 -2.36 -1.17
N LEU A 144 -20.00 -2.12 -1.99
CA LEU A 144 -18.79 -2.96 -2.00
C LEU A 144 -17.96 -2.82 -0.72
N LEU A 145 -17.88 -1.61 -0.16
CA LEU A 145 -17.28 -1.37 1.15
C LEU A 145 -18.02 -2.16 2.24
N HIS A 146 -19.36 -2.10 2.24
CA HIS A 146 -20.18 -2.87 3.15
C HIS A 146 -19.94 -4.38 2.98
N GLU A 147 -19.87 -4.89 1.75
CA GLU A 147 -19.60 -6.31 1.48
C GLU A 147 -18.22 -6.75 2.01
N LEU A 148 -17.20 -5.89 1.90
CA LEU A 148 -15.86 -6.12 2.46
C LEU A 148 -15.87 -6.17 3.98
N MET A 149 -16.69 -5.33 4.62
CA MET A 149 -16.74 -5.20 6.08
C MET A 149 -17.72 -6.16 6.76
N SER A 150 -18.71 -6.69 6.03
CA SER A 150 -19.66 -7.66 6.55
C SER A 150 -18.99 -9.02 6.83
N SER A 151 -19.17 -9.50 8.05
CA SER A 151 -18.61 -10.76 8.57
C SER A 151 -19.42 -12.01 8.22
N SER A 152 -20.65 -11.88 7.71
CA SER A 152 -21.53 -12.99 7.33
C SER A 152 -21.98 -12.91 5.86
N ASP A 153 -22.21 -14.08 5.24
CA ASP A 153 -23.03 -14.23 4.02
C ASP A 153 -24.53 -14.30 4.37
N ASP A 154 -24.88 -14.37 5.67
CA ASP A 154 -26.25 -14.40 6.14
C ASP A 154 -26.82 -13.00 6.37
N ASN A 155 -28.05 -12.83 5.87
CA ASN A 155 -28.91 -11.65 5.89
C ASN A 155 -29.36 -11.23 7.30
N GLU A 156 -28.47 -11.17 8.29
CA GLU A 156 -28.78 -10.39 9.49
C GLU A 156 -28.47 -8.93 9.19
N LYS A 157 -29.52 -8.10 9.28
CA LYS A 157 -29.43 -6.65 9.23
C LYS A 157 -28.42 -6.19 10.27
N ALA A 158 -27.17 -6.00 9.84
CA ALA A 158 -26.20 -5.21 10.56
C ALA A 158 -26.88 -3.87 10.85
N THR A 159 -27.01 -3.54 12.14
CA THR A 159 -27.35 -2.20 12.59
C THR A 159 -26.46 -1.21 11.84
N GLU A 160 -27.07 -0.13 11.34
CA GLU A 160 -26.44 1.00 10.62
C GLU A 160 -25.33 1.68 11.44
N ALA A 161 -24.26 0.96 11.75
CA ALA A 161 -22.99 1.57 12.08
C ALA A 161 -22.41 1.98 10.72
N THR A 162 -22.53 3.27 10.40
CA THR A 162 -21.91 3.89 9.23
C THR A 162 -20.49 3.35 9.07
N PHE A 163 -20.29 2.44 8.12
CA PHE A 163 -19.04 1.75 7.93
C PHE A 163 -18.00 2.74 7.39
N SER A 164 -17.32 3.43 8.30
CA SER A 164 -16.32 4.42 7.96
C SER A 164 -15.11 3.74 7.30
N LEU A 165 -14.46 4.43 6.37
CA LEU A 165 -13.15 4.00 5.82
C LEU A 165 -12.11 3.77 6.92
N GLY A 166 -12.26 4.41 8.09
CA GLY A 166 -11.39 4.20 9.25
C GLY A 166 -11.46 2.79 9.83
N CYS A 167 -12.50 2.02 9.55
CA CYS A 167 -12.61 0.62 9.98
C CYS A 167 -11.77 -0.35 9.11
N LEU A 168 -11.21 0.12 8.00
CA LEU A 168 -10.34 -0.67 7.13
C LEU A 168 -8.87 -0.51 7.56
N GLN A 169 -8.21 -1.64 7.74
CA GLN A 169 -6.75 -1.67 7.73
C GLN A 169 -6.29 -1.42 6.30
N MET A 170 -5.44 -0.41 6.11
CA MET A 170 -4.90 -0.02 4.81
C MET A 170 -3.38 -0.10 4.84
N ALA A 171 -2.79 -0.57 3.75
CA ALA A 171 -1.35 -0.65 3.57
C ALA A 171 -1.01 -0.77 2.08
N TYR A 172 0.28 -0.74 1.77
CA TYR A 172 0.82 -0.97 0.43
C TYR A 172 0.24 0.00 -0.60
N PRO A 173 0.52 1.30 -0.46
CA PRO A 173 0.15 2.25 -1.50
C PRO A 173 0.79 1.82 -2.82
N THR A 174 0.06 2.07 -3.90
CA THR A 174 0.52 1.82 -5.25
C THR A 174 0.08 3.00 -6.09
N LEU A 175 1.01 3.82 -6.54
CA LEU A 175 0.74 4.98 -7.39
C LEU A 175 0.35 4.54 -8.80
N SER A 176 -0.71 5.16 -9.31
CA SER A 176 -1.00 5.17 -10.74
C SER A 176 0.14 5.88 -11.49
N ILE A 177 0.45 5.37 -12.67
CA ILE A 177 1.52 5.90 -13.54
C ILE A 177 1.14 7.31 -14.00
N ASP A 178 -0.06 7.46 -14.55
CA ASP A 178 -0.46 8.68 -15.26
C ASP A 178 -1.26 9.64 -14.35
N ASP A 179 -2.13 9.09 -13.49
CA ASP A 179 -3.11 9.86 -12.72
C ASP A 179 -2.65 10.13 -11.27
N ASN A 180 -3.48 10.82 -10.48
CA ASN A 180 -3.22 11.09 -9.04
C ASN A 180 -3.87 10.03 -8.13
N VAL A 181 -4.11 8.84 -8.69
CA VAL A 181 -4.79 7.75 -8.00
C VAL A 181 -3.77 6.91 -7.25
N VAL A 182 -4.05 6.64 -5.98
CA VAL A 182 -3.34 5.66 -5.18
C VAL A 182 -4.25 4.48 -4.92
N TYR A 183 -3.76 3.30 -5.20
CA TYR A 183 -4.39 2.04 -4.84
C TYR A 183 -3.86 1.59 -3.49
N LEU A 184 -4.75 1.21 -2.57
CA LEU A 184 -4.40 0.71 -1.25
C LEU A 184 -4.95 -0.70 -1.09
N LEU A 185 -4.12 -1.60 -0.56
CA LEU A 185 -4.57 -2.91 -0.10
C LEU A 185 -5.31 -2.73 1.22
N THR A 186 -6.48 -3.32 1.33
CA THR A 186 -7.40 -3.15 2.46
C THR A 186 -7.85 -4.48 3.03
N LYS A 187 -8.10 -4.48 4.34
CA LYS A 187 -8.73 -5.58 5.06
C LYS A 187 -9.61 -5.00 6.16
N ALA A 188 -10.86 -5.44 6.26
CA ALA A 188 -11.73 -4.99 7.34
C ALA A 188 -11.32 -5.64 8.67
N THR A 189 -11.35 -4.88 9.76
CA THR A 189 -11.00 -5.40 11.10
C THR A 189 -11.97 -6.49 11.57
N SER A 190 -13.22 -6.43 11.11
CA SER A 190 -14.30 -7.39 11.40
C SER A 190 -14.33 -8.60 10.46
N SER A 191 -13.52 -8.62 9.39
CA SER A 191 -13.63 -9.62 8.33
C SER A 191 -12.28 -10.20 7.89
N THR A 192 -12.31 -11.40 7.35
CA THR A 192 -11.14 -11.99 6.67
C THR A 192 -11.01 -11.50 5.22
N LYS A 193 -12.05 -10.83 4.69
CA LYS A 193 -12.11 -10.32 3.33
C LYS A 193 -11.05 -9.23 3.12
N MET A 194 -10.31 -9.36 2.03
CA MET A 194 -9.38 -8.36 1.54
C MET A 194 -9.93 -7.70 0.28
N GLY A 195 -9.50 -6.47 0.03
CA GLY A 195 -9.87 -5.72 -1.16
C GLY A 195 -8.84 -4.66 -1.51
N VAL A 196 -9.03 -4.02 -2.65
CA VAL A 196 -8.24 -2.87 -3.08
C VAL A 196 -9.18 -1.70 -3.23
N ILE A 197 -8.77 -0.55 -2.70
CA ILE A 197 -9.46 0.72 -2.92
C ILE A 197 -8.60 1.63 -3.77
N ALA A 198 -9.23 2.40 -4.65
CA ALA A 198 -8.58 3.38 -5.50
C ALA A 198 -9.04 4.78 -5.06
N ILE A 199 -8.09 5.64 -4.67
CA ILE A 199 -8.37 6.97 -4.14
C ILE A 199 -7.68 8.00 -5.03
N ASP A 200 -8.44 8.96 -5.54
CA ASP A 200 -7.88 10.18 -6.13
C ASP A 200 -7.46 11.12 -5.00
N LEU A 201 -6.16 11.25 -4.78
CA LEU A 201 -5.66 12.10 -3.69
C LEU A 201 -5.86 13.59 -3.99
N LYS A 202 -5.88 13.99 -5.27
CA LYS A 202 -6.03 15.39 -5.67
C LYS A 202 -7.49 15.84 -5.60
N GLN A 203 -8.41 14.98 -6.04
CA GLN A 203 -9.85 15.23 -5.97
C GLN A 203 -10.47 14.80 -4.63
N LYS A 204 -9.68 14.16 -3.75
CA LYS A 204 -10.11 13.63 -2.45
C LYS A 204 -11.33 12.71 -2.57
N LYS A 205 -11.31 11.81 -3.55
CA LYS A 205 -12.46 10.99 -3.93
C LYS A 205 -12.13 9.52 -4.01
N LEU A 206 -13.02 8.68 -3.48
CA LEU A 206 -12.97 7.23 -3.72
C LEU A 206 -13.42 6.90 -5.15
N GLN A 207 -12.48 6.48 -5.99
CA GLN A 207 -12.71 6.16 -7.40
C GLN A 207 -13.11 4.70 -7.65
N GLY A 208 -12.71 3.78 -6.78
CA GLY A 208 -13.00 2.36 -7.00
C GLY A 208 -12.78 1.51 -5.77
N VAL A 209 -13.50 0.38 -5.73
CA VAL A 209 -13.40 -0.65 -4.69
C VAL A 209 -13.48 -2.00 -5.38
N ALA A 210 -12.55 -2.90 -5.08
CA ALA A 210 -12.53 -4.25 -5.63
C ALA A 210 -12.24 -5.26 -4.52
N LYS A 211 -12.97 -6.37 -4.52
CA LYS A 211 -12.74 -7.49 -3.59
C LYS A 211 -11.64 -8.40 -4.13
N LEU A 212 -10.76 -8.87 -3.26
CA LEU A 212 -9.77 -9.90 -3.57
C LEU A 212 -10.34 -11.28 -3.22
N ASP A 213 -10.03 -12.28 -4.06
CA ASP A 213 -10.44 -13.66 -3.79
C ASP A 213 -9.81 -14.17 -2.49
N SER A 214 -10.65 -14.72 -1.61
CA SER A 214 -10.31 -15.15 -0.26
C SER A 214 -9.46 -16.42 -0.22
N LYS A 215 -9.46 -17.21 -1.31
CA LYS A 215 -8.76 -18.51 -1.35
C LYS A 215 -7.24 -18.41 -1.28
N THR A 216 -6.65 -17.26 -1.61
CA THR A 216 -5.19 -17.07 -1.66
C THR A 216 -4.64 -15.97 -0.76
N ASN A 217 -5.51 -15.08 -0.23
CA ASN A 217 -5.11 -13.83 0.40
C ASN A 217 -5.79 -13.64 1.77
N THR A 218 -5.23 -14.25 2.81
CA THR A 218 -5.77 -14.17 4.19
C THR A 218 -5.01 -13.18 5.09
N SER A 219 -3.86 -12.69 4.63
CA SER A 219 -2.97 -11.81 5.38
C SER A 219 -2.27 -10.83 4.45
N PHE A 220 -1.80 -9.71 5.02
CA PHE A 220 -0.91 -8.74 4.39
C PHE A 220 0.50 -9.30 4.14
N ILE A 221 0.62 -10.61 3.90
CA ILE A 221 1.90 -11.29 3.65
C ILE A 221 2.16 -11.25 2.14
N HIS A 222 3.26 -10.61 1.78
CA HIS A 222 3.86 -10.70 0.45
C HIS A 222 4.13 -12.17 0.10
N ARG A 223 3.33 -12.76 -0.79
CA ARG A 223 3.65 -14.05 -1.39
C ARG A 223 4.48 -13.79 -2.64
N TYR A 224 5.79 -13.98 -2.53
CA TYR A 224 6.70 -14.03 -3.66
C TYR A 224 6.29 -15.21 -4.55
N LEU A 225 5.59 -14.93 -5.64
CA LEU A 225 5.45 -15.88 -6.73
C LEU A 225 6.64 -15.63 -7.66
N ALA A 226 7.61 -16.54 -7.63
CA ALA A 226 8.64 -16.61 -8.65
C ALA A 226 7.94 -16.84 -10.00
N CYS A 227 7.83 -15.79 -10.80
CA CYS A 227 7.48 -15.94 -12.21
C CYS A 227 8.77 -16.31 -12.95
N ASP A 228 8.72 -17.39 -13.72
CA ASP A 228 9.77 -17.82 -14.64
C ASP A 228 10.07 -16.72 -15.65
N CYS A 229 11.03 -15.86 -15.35
CA CYS A 229 11.43 -14.76 -16.23
C CYS A 229 12.60 -15.22 -17.12
N GLU A 230 12.46 -15.09 -18.45
CA GLU A 230 13.45 -15.51 -19.46
C GLU A 230 14.70 -14.61 -19.56
N ILE A 231 14.99 -13.82 -18.53
CA ILE A 231 16.18 -12.95 -18.43
C ILE A 231 17.52 -13.72 -18.58
N PRO A 232 17.66 -15.02 -18.22
CA PRO A 232 18.94 -15.72 -18.36
C PRO A 232 19.43 -15.89 -19.80
N LYS A 233 18.58 -15.73 -20.82
CA LYS A 233 18.95 -16.00 -22.22
C LYS A 233 19.97 -15.00 -22.79
N HIS A 234 20.14 -13.84 -22.14
CA HIS A 234 20.93 -12.73 -22.68
C HIS A 234 22.19 -12.36 -21.88
N LEU A 235 22.47 -13.01 -20.75
CA LEU A 235 23.62 -12.67 -19.90
C LEU A 235 24.65 -13.81 -19.90
N LYS A 236 25.61 -13.75 -20.84
CA LYS A 236 26.82 -14.57 -20.78
C LYS A 236 27.88 -13.87 -19.93
N THR A 237 27.96 -14.16 -18.64
CA THR A 237 29.13 -13.77 -17.83
C THR A 237 29.50 -14.84 -16.81
N LYS A 238 30.79 -15.23 -16.81
CA LYS A 238 31.41 -16.16 -15.87
C LYS A 238 31.99 -15.36 -14.71
N GLY A 239 31.47 -15.54 -13.50
CA GLY A 239 32.07 -15.00 -12.27
C GLY A 239 31.11 -15.01 -11.08
N THR A 240 31.61 -15.43 -9.92
CA THR A 240 30.84 -15.62 -8.67
C THR A 240 30.26 -14.32 -8.10
N CYS A 241 30.84 -13.15 -8.41
CA CYS A 241 30.27 -11.83 -8.07
C CYS A 241 29.05 -11.45 -8.92
N ALA A 242 28.93 -11.94 -10.16
CA ALA A 242 27.77 -11.69 -11.01
C ALA A 242 26.53 -12.42 -10.48
N LEU A 243 26.69 -13.57 -9.83
CA LEU A 243 25.60 -14.35 -9.24
C LEU A 243 24.96 -13.68 -8.01
N LEU A 244 25.74 -12.97 -7.19
CA LEU A 244 25.23 -12.21 -6.04
C LEU A 244 24.50 -10.93 -6.49
N LEU A 245 25.05 -10.21 -7.47
CA LEU A 245 24.38 -9.08 -8.11
C LEU A 245 23.13 -9.55 -8.87
N LEU A 246 23.16 -10.67 -9.58
CA LEU A 246 21.98 -11.25 -10.23
C LEU A 246 20.96 -11.78 -9.23
N ALA A 247 21.37 -12.30 -8.08
CA ALA A 247 20.45 -12.74 -7.04
C ALA A 247 19.72 -11.55 -6.40
N VAL A 248 20.45 -10.48 -6.07
CA VAL A 248 19.87 -9.23 -5.53
C VAL A 248 19.01 -8.54 -6.58
N MET A 249 19.48 -8.46 -7.83
CA MET A 249 18.72 -7.92 -8.95
C MET A 249 17.52 -8.79 -9.30
N SER A 250 17.60 -10.13 -9.20
CA SER A 250 16.46 -11.02 -9.42
C SER A 250 15.42 -10.86 -8.33
N ALA A 251 15.82 -10.69 -7.06
CA ALA A 251 14.89 -10.43 -5.98
C ALA A 251 14.18 -9.08 -6.16
N LEU A 252 14.93 -8.02 -6.52
CA LEU A 252 14.37 -6.69 -6.77
C LEU A 252 13.52 -6.62 -8.05
N VAL A 253 13.95 -7.28 -9.12
CA VAL A 253 13.23 -7.37 -10.41
C VAL A 253 11.97 -8.22 -10.25
N VAL A 254 12.00 -9.29 -9.46
CA VAL A 254 10.81 -10.10 -9.15
C VAL A 254 9.81 -9.30 -8.32
N ILE A 255 10.27 -8.49 -7.34
CA ILE A 255 9.40 -7.58 -6.59
C ILE A 255 8.76 -6.56 -7.54
N TYR A 256 9.54 -5.94 -8.43
CA TYR A 256 9.04 -4.91 -9.34
C TYR A 256 8.10 -5.48 -10.41
N LEU A 257 8.38 -6.66 -10.95
CA LEU A 257 7.52 -7.36 -11.90
C LEU A 257 6.22 -7.84 -11.26
N LEU A 258 6.23 -8.29 -10.00
CA LEU A 258 5.02 -8.65 -9.26
C LEU A 258 4.14 -7.42 -9.05
N VAL A 259 4.73 -6.28 -8.69
CA VAL A 259 4.02 -4.99 -8.55
C VAL A 259 3.46 -4.52 -9.90
N ILE A 260 4.20 -4.67 -11.01
CA ILE A 260 3.70 -4.36 -12.36
C ILE A 260 2.55 -5.30 -12.76
N HIS A 261 2.67 -6.61 -12.50
CA HIS A 261 1.64 -7.57 -12.86
C HIS A 261 0.35 -7.35 -12.05
N ILE A 262 0.48 -6.95 -10.77
CA ILE A 262 -0.63 -6.49 -9.93
C ILE A 262 -1.22 -5.17 -10.49
N LYS A 263 -0.39 -4.20 -10.88
CA LYS A 263 -0.81 -2.93 -11.53
C LYS A 263 -1.60 -3.20 -12.81
N ILE A 264 -1.18 -4.14 -13.66
CA ILE A 264 -1.85 -4.52 -14.91
C ILE A 264 -3.16 -5.26 -14.63
N CYS A 265 -3.15 -6.25 -13.72
CA CYS A 265 -4.34 -7.01 -13.38
C CYS A 265 -5.42 -6.13 -12.70
N LEU A 266 -5.04 -5.18 -11.84
CA LEU A 266 -5.97 -4.25 -11.20
C LEU A 266 -6.62 -3.30 -12.22
N ARG A 267 -5.87 -2.81 -13.22
CA ARG A 267 -6.42 -1.96 -14.28
C ARG A 267 -7.49 -2.69 -15.12
N SER A 268 -7.31 -3.98 -15.39
CA SER A 268 -8.26 -4.78 -16.17
C SER A 268 -9.58 -5.12 -15.46
N ARG A 269 -9.61 -5.02 -14.13
CA ARG A 269 -10.78 -5.38 -13.31
C ARG A 269 -11.58 -4.18 -12.79
N ILE A 270 -11.00 -2.97 -12.85
CA ILE A 270 -11.58 -1.74 -12.30
C ILE A 270 -12.08 -0.80 -13.43
N GLY A 271 -11.58 -0.96 -14.67
CA GLY A 271 -12.16 -0.35 -15.87
C GLY A 271 -13.33 -1.17 -16.39
#